data_AF-X1RJ20-F1
#
_entry.id   AF-X1RJ20-F1
#
_cell.length_a   1.000
_cell.length_b   1.000
_cell.length_c   1.000
_cell.angle_alpha   90.00
_cell.angle_beta   90.00
_cell.angle_gamma   90.00
#
_symmetry.space_group_name_H-M   'P 1'
#
loop_
_entity.id
_entity.type
_entity.pdbx_description
1 polymer ?
#
loop_
_entity_poly.entity_id
_entity_poly.type
_entity_poly.pdbx_seq_one_letter_code
_entity_poly.pdbx_strand_id
1 'polypeptide(L)' 'MSSIDRKPHKLKAEKSLSIPRHLIFFDTETKQEKINDSTIRQRLRLGWGVYYSRTHGRHLETMEWQEFTMTLP' A
#
# COMPACT_ATOMS: atom_id res chain seq x y z
N MET A 1 17.42 17.91 -12.31
CA MET A 1 16.36 17.58 -11.35
C MET A 1 15.16 18.49 -11.63
N SER A 2 14.02 17.95 -12.07
CA SER A 2 12.71 18.58 -11.87
C SER A 2 11.62 17.74 -12.57
N SER A 3 10.85 17.01 -11.77
CA SER A 3 9.42 16.81 -11.99
C SER A 3 8.82 16.47 -10.63
N ILE A 4 8.54 17.52 -9.86
CA ILE A 4 7.67 17.39 -8.69
C ILE A 4 6.28 17.73 -9.19
N ASP A 5 5.49 16.71 -9.49
CA ASP A 5 4.06 16.78 -9.23
C ASP A 5 3.62 15.52 -8.48
N ARG A 6 4.09 15.39 -7.24
CA ARG A 6 3.50 14.43 -6.32
C ARG A 6 2.60 15.19 -5.39
N LYS A 7 1.29 15.03 -5.58
CA LYS A 7 0.37 15.15 -4.45
C LYS A 7 -0.02 13.75 -4.00
N PRO A 8 0.72 13.09 -3.08
CA PRO A 8 0.14 12.05 -2.24
C PRO A 8 -0.93 12.73 -1.39
N HIS A 9 -2.19 12.44 -1.67
CA HIS A 9 -3.34 13.05 -1.03
C HIS A 9 -3.83 12.16 0.11
N LYS A 10 -4.08 12.76 1.29
CA LYS A 10 -4.70 12.05 2.42
C LYS A 10 -6.12 11.61 2.05
N LEU A 11 -6.32 10.28 2.02
CA LEU A 11 -7.20 9.45 2.87
C LEU A 11 -8.26 10.22 3.68
N LYS A 12 -9.13 10.95 2.99
CA LYS A 12 -10.10 11.90 3.54
C LYS A 12 -10.99 11.28 4.63
N ALA A 13 -11.12 12.01 5.73
CA ALA A 13 -11.70 11.57 6.99
C ALA A 13 -13.19 11.23 6.90
N GLU A 14 -13.56 10.05 7.38
CA GLU A 14 -14.94 9.72 7.67
C GLU A 14 -15.43 10.64 8.79
N LYS A 15 -16.06 11.76 8.42
CA LYS A 15 -16.40 12.86 9.34
C LYS A 15 -17.37 12.46 10.47
N SER A 16 -17.85 11.21 10.49
CA SER A 16 -18.70 10.64 11.56
C SER A 16 -18.36 9.21 11.99
N LEU A 17 -17.29 8.57 11.46
CA LEU A 17 -16.98 7.18 11.78
C LEU A 17 -15.59 7.05 12.40
N SER A 18 -15.53 6.36 13.53
CA SER A 18 -14.30 6.09 14.29
C SER A 18 -13.33 5.14 13.57
N ILE A 19 -13.81 4.40 12.55
CA ILE A 19 -13.03 3.42 11.78
C ILE A 19 -13.37 3.59 10.29
N PRO A 20 -12.37 3.67 9.39
CA PRO A 20 -12.59 3.68 7.94
C PRO A 20 -13.33 2.42 7.47
N ARG A 21 -14.29 2.58 6.57
CA ARG A 21 -15.01 1.43 5.99
C ARG A 21 -14.16 0.63 5.01
N HIS A 22 -13.21 1.28 4.35
CA HIS A 22 -12.33 0.68 3.35
C HIS A 22 -10.89 0.79 3.81
N LEU A 23 -10.24 -0.35 3.93
CA LEU A 23 -8.88 -0.49 4.43
C LEU A 23 -8.07 -1.28 3.41
N ILE A 24 -6.85 -0.84 3.16
CA ILE A 24 -5.86 -1.62 2.41
C ILE A 24 -4.72 -1.88 3.38
N PHE A 25 -4.52 -3.14 3.74
CA PHE A 25 -3.35 -3.57 4.47
C PHE A 25 -2.35 -4.13 3.48
N PHE A 26 -1.10 -3.74 3.64
CA PHE A 26 -0.01 -4.25 2.81
C PHE A 26 1.21 -4.38 3.71
N ASP A 27 1.93 -5.48 3.56
CA ASP A 27 3.23 -5.64 4.18
C ASP A 27 4.32 -5.32 3.17
N THR A 28 5.28 -4.50 3.58
CA THR A 28 6.44 -4.14 2.76
C THR A 28 7.68 -4.69 3.42
N GLU A 29 8.36 -5.60 2.73
CA GLU A 29 9.72 -5.99 3.07
C GLU A 29 10.70 -5.13 2.28
N THR A 30 11.75 -4.63 2.93
CA THR A 30 12.84 -3.91 2.26
C THR A 30 14.08 -4.80 2.17
N LYS A 31 14.61 -4.98 0.97
CA LYS A 31 15.95 -5.56 0.78
C LYS A 31 16.94 -4.47 0.41
N GLN A 32 18.04 -4.38 1.15
CA GLN A 32 19.14 -3.49 0.80
C GLN A 32 20.08 -4.19 -0.18
N GLU A 33 20.38 -3.53 -1.29
CA GLU A 33 21.36 -3.98 -2.28
C GLU A 33 22.45 -2.92 -2.36
N LYS A 34 23.68 -3.27 -1.94
CA LYS A 34 24.84 -2.39 -2.10
C LYS A 34 25.23 -2.40 -3.58
N ILE A 35 25.09 -1.25 -4.26
CA ILE A 35 25.46 -1.10 -5.67
C ILE A 35 26.96 -0.77 -5.78
N ASN A 36 27.45 0.11 -4.91
CA ASN A 36 28.86 0.45 -4.76
C ASN A 36 29.10 1.03 -3.36
N ASP A 37 30.33 1.46 -3.05
CA ASP A 37 30.71 1.93 -1.70
C ASP A 37 29.96 3.18 -1.22
N SER A 38 29.39 3.96 -2.12
CA SER A 38 28.63 5.17 -1.79
C SER A 38 27.13 5.07 -2.10
N THR A 39 26.67 3.95 -2.68
CA THR A 39 25.30 3.81 -3.19
C THR A 39 24.63 2.54 -2.70
N ILE A 40 23.50 2.72 -2.03
CA ILE A 40 22.62 1.65 -1.57
C ILE A 40 21.28 1.79 -2.30
N ARG A 41 20.80 0.69 -2.89
CA ARG A 41 19.44 0.58 -3.42
C ARG A 41 18.57 -0.13 -2.40
N GLN A 42 17.45 0.49 -2.07
CA GLN A 42 16.38 -0.14 -1.29
C GLN A 42 15.37 -0.74 -2.27
N ARG A 43 15.26 -2.05 -2.30
CA ARG A 43 14.24 -2.76 -3.08
C ARG A 43 13.06 -3.02 -2.16
N LEU A 44 11.96 -2.32 -2.41
CA LEU A 44 10.68 -2.58 -1.76
C LEU A 44 10.06 -3.82 -2.40
N ARG A 45 9.76 -4.82 -1.60
CA ARG A 45 8.99 -5.99 -1.99
C ARG A 45 7.65 -5.91 -1.29
N LEU A 46 6.59 -5.78 -2.08
CA LEU A 46 5.24 -6.06 -1.62
C LEU A 46 5.05 -7.56 -1.79
N GLY A 47 4.68 -8.27 -0.73
CA GLY A 47 4.38 -9.70 -0.81
C GLY A 47 2.89 -9.91 -1.03
N TRP A 48 2.10 -9.51 -0.04
CA TRP A 48 0.65 -9.60 -0.07
C TRP A 48 0.03 -8.29 0.39
N GLY A 49 -1.07 -7.92 -0.25
CA GLY A 49 -1.99 -6.90 0.23
C GLY A 49 -3.37 -7.50 0.43
N VAL A 50 -4.11 -6.95 1.40
CA VAL A 50 -5.51 -7.29 1.62
C VAL A 50 -6.34 -6.01 1.61
N TYR A 51 -7.33 -5.99 0.72
CA TYR A 51 -8.41 -5.05 0.78
C TYR A 51 -9.47 -5.59 1.74
N TYR A 52 -9.82 -4.79 2.72
CA TYR A 52 -10.87 -5.10 3.69
C TYR A 52 -11.92 -3.99 3.64
N SER A 53 -13.19 -4.39 3.49
CA SER A 53 -14.31 -3.48 3.68
C SER A 53 -15.28 -3.99 4.73
N ARG A 54 -15.55 -3.15 5.73
CA ARG A 54 -16.48 -3.46 6.81
C ARG A 54 -17.93 -3.42 6.32
N THR A 55 -18.77 -4.29 6.87
CA THR A 55 -20.23 -4.27 6.63
C THR A 55 -20.85 -2.90 6.88
N HIS A 56 -21.74 -2.48 5.99
CA HIS A 56 -22.52 -1.26 6.17
C HIS A 56 -23.85 -1.33 5.42
N GLY A 57 -24.97 -1.25 6.14
CA GLY A 57 -26.31 -1.32 5.56
C GLY A 57 -26.54 -2.67 4.86
N ARG A 58 -26.68 -2.66 3.54
CA ARG A 58 -26.85 -3.86 2.70
C ARG A 58 -25.54 -4.41 2.13
N HIS A 59 -24.41 -3.74 2.39
CA HIS A 59 -23.10 -4.19 1.93
C HIS A 59 -22.51 -5.20 2.93
N LEU A 60 -22.18 -6.38 2.42
CA LEU A 60 -21.52 -7.44 3.17
C LEU A 60 -20.04 -7.10 3.39
N GLU A 61 -19.45 -7.77 4.39
CA GLU A 61 -18.01 -7.71 4.59
C GLU A 61 -17.31 -8.24 3.35
N THR A 62 -16.24 -7.57 2.93
CA THR A 62 -15.42 -8.01 1.80
C THR A 62 -13.97 -8.07 2.25
N MET A 63 -13.30 -9.17 1.91
CA MET A 63 -11.88 -9.37 2.15
C MET A 63 -11.27 -9.97 0.89
N GLU A 64 -10.44 -9.19 0.20
CA GLU A 64 -9.80 -9.57 -1.06
C GLU A 64 -8.30 -9.54 -0.89
N TRP A 65 -7.66 -10.67 -1.16
CA TRP A 65 -6.21 -10.82 -1.08
C TRP A 65 -5.60 -10.69 -2.46
N GLN A 66 -4.52 -9.93 -2.55
CA GLN A 66 -3.73 -9.75 -3.75
C GLN A 66 -2.27 -10.07 -3.44
N GLU A 67 -1.71 -11.03 -4.15
CA GLU A 67 -0.26 -11.25 -4.16
C GLU A 67 0.39 -10.25 -5.11
N PHE A 68 1.45 -9.60 -4.63
CA PHE A 68 2.30 -8.75 -5.45
C PHE A 68 3.57 -9.53 -5.76
N THR A 69 3.62 -10.14 -6.94
CA THR A 69 4.86 -10.76 -7.41
C THR A 69 5.69 -9.72 -8.16
N MET A 70 6.99 -9.71 -7.91
CA MET A 70 7.91 -8.95 -8.76
C MET A 70 8.03 -9.69 -10.09
N THR A 71 7.12 -9.41 -11.02
CA THR A 71 7.39 -9.69 -12.43
C THR A 71 8.47 -8.69 -12.86
N LEU A 72 9.69 -9.20 -13.05
CA LEU A 72 10.77 -8.42 -13.67
C LEU A 72 10.33 -8.08 -15.10
N PRO A 73 10.28 -6.80 -15.51
CA PRO A 73 10.31 -6.45 -16.93
C PRO A 73 11.68 -6.74 -17.54
#